data_AF-A0A956FI07-F1
#
_entry.id   AF-A0A956FI07-F1
#
_cell.length_a   1.000
_cell.length_b   1.000
_cell.length_c   1.000
_cell.angle_alpha   90.00
_cell.angle_beta   90.00
_cell.angle_gamma   90.00
#
_symmetry.space_group_name_H-M   'P 1'
#
loop_
_entity.id
_entity.type
_entity.pdbx_description
1 polymer ?
#
loop_
_entity_poly.entity_id
_entity_poly.type
_entity_poly.pdbx_seq_one_letter_code
_entity_poly.pdbx_strand_id
1 'polypeptide(L)'
;MRFPFLPSLHRAPCCRGGLALLLLGGLSACPADDTDDTTTGAGDSTTSTSSPATDDGNSGPAGSSDDGGTGSSGRGDETGDSGDASTGEPGTSTGSESLEIAGTWLEDLGGGDVITHEIQETSWATSSPFGDALYHIELYDDEARWVIALGDETNEFFPGLYNKFDWHWEGDALYYCTAVYDAASAEEAMAAPDADPGDLITGCGGFPWSALSPAR
;
A
#
# COMPACT_ATOMS: atom_id res chain seq x y z
N MET A 1 -28.02 23.09 -30.30
CA MET A 1 -27.83 23.88 -29.06
C MET A 1 -26.37 24.29 -28.99
N ARG A 2 -26.10 25.59 -28.89
CA ARG A 2 -24.76 26.20 -28.83
C ARG A 2 -24.22 26.04 -27.41
N PHE A 3 -23.10 25.35 -27.24
CA PHE A 3 -22.31 25.41 -26.01
C PHE A 3 -21.32 26.58 -26.11
N PRO A 4 -21.28 27.51 -25.14
CA PRO A 4 -20.26 28.54 -25.10
C PRO A 4 -18.91 27.95 -24.64
N PHE A 5 -17.90 28.38 -25.37
CA PHE A 5 -16.47 28.15 -25.19
C PHE A 5 -15.89 29.08 -24.10
N LEU A 6 -14.72 28.68 -23.57
CA LEU A 6 -13.66 29.43 -22.85
C LEU A 6 -13.63 29.34 -21.31
N PRO A 7 -12.44 29.46 -20.66
CA PRO A 7 -11.07 29.26 -21.17
C PRO A 7 -10.13 28.43 -20.27
N SER A 8 -9.09 27.96 -20.95
CA SER A 8 -7.80 27.44 -20.48
C SER A 8 -7.13 28.31 -19.40
N LEU A 9 -6.65 27.66 -18.33
CA LEU A 9 -5.71 28.23 -17.35
C LEU A 9 -4.45 27.36 -17.26
N HIS A 10 -3.48 27.76 -18.08
CA HIS A 10 -2.04 27.85 -17.84
C HIS A 10 -1.38 26.94 -16.79
N ARG A 11 -0.50 26.08 -17.31
CA ARG A 11 0.72 25.56 -16.68
C ARG A 11 1.50 26.62 -15.90
N ALA A 12 2.05 26.21 -14.76
CA ALA A 12 3.37 26.64 -14.30
C ALA A 12 4.11 25.45 -13.66
N PRO A 13 5.29 25.05 -14.18
CA PRO A 13 6.28 24.26 -13.46
C PRO A 13 7.28 25.20 -12.78
N CYS A 14 7.77 24.86 -11.57
CA CYS A 14 9.11 25.15 -11.06
C CYS A 14 9.14 24.98 -9.54
N CYS A 15 9.74 23.90 -9.03
CA CYS A 15 11.01 23.97 -8.31
C CYS A 15 11.38 22.59 -7.76
N ARG A 16 12.34 21.98 -8.46
CA ARG A 16 13.23 20.93 -7.94
C ARG A 16 14.14 21.54 -6.88
N GLY A 17 14.40 20.77 -5.83
CA GLY A 17 15.46 20.96 -4.84
C GLY A 17 15.02 20.25 -3.56
N GLY A 18 15.51 19.08 -3.17
CA GLY A 18 16.87 18.58 -3.29
C GLY A 18 17.62 18.87 -1.99
N LEU A 19 17.82 17.80 -1.21
CA LEU A 19 18.91 17.59 -0.25
C LEU A 19 18.81 18.16 1.19
N ALA A 20 18.46 17.24 2.09
CA ALA A 20 19.26 16.74 3.22
C ALA A 20 19.73 17.62 4.40
N LEU A 21 19.42 17.06 5.58
CA LEU A 21 20.29 16.80 6.73
C LEU A 21 20.52 17.87 7.83
N LEU A 22 19.93 17.54 8.99
CA LEU A 22 20.50 17.45 10.34
C LEU A 22 20.95 18.72 11.12
N LEU A 23 20.31 18.82 12.30
CA LEU A 23 20.86 19.08 13.66
C LEU A 23 20.69 20.46 14.32
N LEU A 24 20.07 20.36 15.50
CA LEU A 24 20.35 21.06 16.77
C LEU A 24 20.04 22.57 16.89
N GLY A 25 18.94 22.85 17.60
CA GLY A 25 18.96 23.64 18.84
C GLY A 25 19.01 25.17 18.72
N GLY A 26 18.04 25.81 19.38
CA GLY A 26 18.19 27.19 19.87
C GLY A 26 17.02 28.11 19.53
N LEU A 27 16.33 28.56 20.58
CA LEU A 27 15.40 29.70 20.55
C LEU A 27 16.06 30.90 19.85
N SER A 28 15.36 31.51 18.89
CA SER A 28 15.36 32.96 18.78
C SER A 28 14.15 33.45 17.99
N ALA A 29 13.47 34.43 18.57
CA ALA A 29 12.39 35.19 17.97
C ALA A 29 12.85 35.88 16.68
N CYS A 30 12.01 35.88 15.66
CA CYS A 30 12.15 36.69 14.46
C CYS A 30 11.35 37.99 14.63
N PRO A 31 12.00 39.17 14.72
CA PRO A 31 11.38 40.41 14.33
C PRO A 31 11.32 40.51 12.80
N ALA A 32 10.24 41.10 12.30
CA ALA A 32 10.16 41.67 10.96
C ALA A 32 11.14 42.83 10.83
N ASP A 33 11.80 42.96 9.68
CA ASP A 33 11.85 44.19 8.87
C ASP A 33 12.68 43.97 7.59
N ASP A 34 12.09 44.45 6.50
CA ASP A 34 12.64 45.10 5.31
C ASP A 34 14.10 44.93 4.81
N THR A 35 14.15 44.52 3.53
CA THR A 35 14.61 45.26 2.34
C THR A 35 16.02 45.92 2.29
N ASP A 36 16.55 45.86 1.05
CA ASP A 36 17.74 46.50 0.46
C ASP A 36 19.10 45.78 0.62
N ASP A 37 19.67 45.18 -0.43
CA ASP A 37 20.32 45.75 -1.64
C ASP A 37 21.79 46.14 -1.39
N THR A 38 22.59 46.01 -2.45
CA THR A 38 23.94 46.52 -2.70
C THR A 38 25.17 45.73 -2.22
N THR A 39 25.73 44.98 -3.18
CA THR A 39 26.97 45.37 -3.90
C THR A 39 28.36 45.09 -3.30
N THR A 40 29.09 44.30 -4.10
CA THR A 40 30.55 44.23 -4.34
C THR A 40 31.53 43.82 -3.24
N GLY A 41 32.41 42.87 -3.61
CA GLY A 41 33.84 43.08 -3.38
C GLY A 41 34.69 41.84 -3.08
N ALA A 42 35.23 41.24 -4.15
CA ALA A 42 36.62 40.79 -4.34
C ALA A 42 37.39 39.95 -3.28
N GLY A 43 38.04 38.89 -3.81
CA GLY A 43 39.17 38.14 -3.21
C GLY A 43 38.99 36.64 -3.45
N ASP A 44 39.35 36.06 -4.60
CA ASP A 44 40.69 35.80 -5.17
C ASP A 44 41.61 34.91 -4.30
N SER A 45 42.26 33.96 -5.00
CA SER A 45 43.44 33.15 -4.65
C SER A 45 43.20 31.75 -4.08
N THR A 46 43.20 30.73 -4.94
CA THR A 46 44.33 29.81 -5.30
C THR A 46 44.20 28.51 -4.48
N THR A 47 44.28 27.29 -5.01
CA THR A 47 45.32 26.70 -5.87
C THR A 47 44.82 25.36 -6.40
N SER A 48 45.11 25.08 -7.66
CA SER A 48 44.93 23.80 -8.38
C SER A 48 45.72 22.65 -7.75
N THR A 49 45.27 21.40 -7.86
CA THR A 49 46.12 20.26 -8.26
C THR A 49 45.25 19.11 -8.77
N SER A 50 45.68 18.58 -9.91
CA SER A 50 45.03 17.66 -10.83
C SER A 50 45.13 16.17 -10.42
N SER A 51 44.07 15.41 -10.73
CA SER A 51 44.05 14.07 -11.39
C SER A 51 44.83 12.86 -10.77
N PRO A 52 44.73 11.63 -11.33
CA PRO A 52 43.57 10.77 -11.60
C PRO A 52 43.74 9.29 -11.14
N ALA A 53 42.64 8.53 -11.27
CA ALA A 53 42.41 7.06 -11.43
C ALA A 53 43.51 5.98 -11.25
N THR A 54 43.11 4.85 -10.63
CA THR A 54 43.26 3.43 -11.07
C THR A 54 42.18 2.62 -10.31
N ASP A 55 41.23 1.93 -10.94
CA ASP A 55 41.26 0.65 -11.68
C ASP A 55 41.74 -0.57 -10.86
N ASP A 56 40.89 -1.60 -10.85
CA ASP A 56 41.08 -3.03 -10.50
C ASP A 56 39.70 -3.56 -10.05
N GLY A 57 38.92 -4.34 -10.80
CA GLY A 57 39.31 -5.43 -11.69
C GLY A 57 39.24 -6.76 -10.92
N ASN A 58 38.07 -7.41 -10.87
CA ASN A 58 38.03 -8.84 -10.54
C ASN A 58 36.96 -9.58 -11.35
N SER A 59 37.43 -10.25 -12.40
CA SER A 59 36.73 -11.31 -13.11
C SER A 59 37.26 -12.66 -12.63
N GLY A 60 36.37 -13.63 -12.43
CA GLY A 60 36.74 -15.03 -12.20
C GLY A 60 35.58 -15.98 -12.51
N PRO A 61 35.72 -16.90 -13.48
CA PRO A 61 34.73 -17.92 -13.84
C PRO A 61 35.15 -19.36 -13.42
N ALA A 62 34.28 -20.33 -13.78
CA ALA A 62 34.37 -21.80 -13.65
C ALA A 62 33.87 -22.38 -12.32
N GLY A 63 33.07 -23.44 -12.26
CA GLY A 63 32.52 -24.38 -13.22
C GLY A 63 31.92 -25.55 -12.44
N SER A 64 30.99 -26.31 -13.05
CA SER A 64 30.87 -27.78 -12.99
C SER A 64 29.48 -28.22 -13.41
N SER A 65 29.48 -29.00 -14.48
CA SER A 65 28.40 -29.83 -14.97
C SER A 65 28.20 -31.04 -14.05
N ASP A 66 26.96 -31.46 -13.84
CA ASP A 66 26.67 -32.85 -13.49
C ASP A 66 25.50 -33.38 -14.33
N ASP A 67 25.67 -34.63 -14.69
CA ASP A 67 25.15 -35.35 -15.85
C ASP A 67 24.10 -36.39 -15.41
N GLY A 68 23.27 -36.79 -16.38
CA GLY A 68 22.47 -38.02 -16.49
C GLY A 68 21.99 -38.83 -15.27
N GLY A 69 20.68 -39.08 -15.25
CA GLY A 69 20.04 -40.08 -14.37
C GLY A 69 18.70 -40.62 -14.89
N THR A 70 18.79 -41.44 -15.95
CA THR A 70 17.90 -42.53 -16.43
C THR A 70 16.59 -42.86 -15.68
N GLY A 71 15.55 -43.12 -16.48
CA GLY A 71 14.17 -43.36 -16.02
C GLY A 71 13.83 -44.73 -15.45
N SER A 72 12.54 -44.92 -15.19
CA SER A 72 11.92 -46.24 -15.11
C SER A 72 10.43 -46.14 -15.42
N SER A 73 10.04 -46.82 -16.47
CA SER A 73 8.65 -47.09 -16.88
C SER A 73 8.07 -48.15 -15.95
N GLY A 74 7.02 -47.82 -15.20
CA GLY A 74 6.26 -48.78 -14.40
C GLY A 74 4.77 -48.65 -14.68
N ARG A 75 4.27 -49.45 -15.64
CA ARG A 75 2.84 -49.74 -15.76
C ARG A 75 2.51 -50.86 -14.77
N GLY A 76 1.64 -50.57 -13.81
CA GLY A 76 0.98 -51.54 -12.95
C GLY A 76 -0.50 -51.24 -12.97
N ASP A 77 -1.23 -52.05 -13.70
CA ASP A 77 -2.68 -52.06 -13.87
C ASP A 77 -3.20 -53.14 -12.93
N GLU A 78 -3.85 -52.77 -11.82
CA GLU A 78 -4.67 -53.71 -11.05
C GLU A 78 -5.93 -53.00 -10.52
N THR A 79 -7.05 -53.57 -10.94
CA THR A 79 -8.44 -53.22 -10.67
C THR A 79 -8.96 -53.79 -9.35
N GLY A 80 -9.84 -53.03 -8.69
CA GLY A 80 -10.78 -53.49 -7.65
C GLY A 80 -10.40 -53.02 -6.24
N ASP A 81 -11.29 -52.66 -5.32
CA ASP A 81 -12.74 -52.57 -5.26
C ASP A 81 -13.06 -51.83 -3.93
N SER A 82 -14.10 -51.00 -3.98
CA SER A 82 -14.93 -50.43 -2.90
C SER A 82 -14.46 -50.54 -1.44
N GLY A 83 -14.21 -49.37 -0.83
CA GLY A 83 -14.10 -49.20 0.61
C GLY A 83 -14.31 -47.74 0.99
N ASP A 84 -15.58 -47.39 1.21
CA ASP A 84 -16.06 -46.15 1.82
C ASP A 84 -15.30 -45.86 3.13
N ALA A 85 -14.46 -44.83 3.10
CA ALA A 85 -13.93 -44.19 4.29
C ALA A 85 -13.86 -42.71 3.95
N SER A 86 -14.79 -41.94 4.52
CA SER A 86 -14.87 -40.49 4.40
C SER A 86 -13.49 -39.85 4.52
N THR A 87 -12.93 -39.50 3.37
CA THR A 87 -11.96 -38.42 3.27
C THR A 87 -12.72 -37.21 3.78
N GLY A 88 -12.43 -36.79 5.01
CA GLY A 88 -12.77 -35.45 5.43
C GLY A 88 -12.11 -34.53 4.42
N GLU A 89 -12.91 -33.98 3.52
CA GLU A 89 -12.47 -32.89 2.67
C GLU A 89 -11.91 -31.83 3.62
N PRO A 90 -10.74 -31.23 3.35
CA PRO A 90 -10.42 -29.98 4.01
C PRO A 90 -11.60 -29.07 3.69
N GLY A 91 -12.39 -28.77 4.72
CA GLY A 91 -13.58 -27.97 4.56
C GLY A 91 -13.16 -26.65 3.95
N THR A 92 -13.42 -26.47 2.67
CA THR A 92 -13.71 -25.16 2.14
C THR A 92 -14.89 -24.69 2.96
N SER A 93 -14.61 -23.89 3.98
CA SER A 93 -15.63 -23.18 4.71
C SER A 93 -16.37 -22.35 3.66
N THR A 94 -17.51 -22.82 3.20
CA THR A 94 -18.48 -21.99 2.49
C THR A 94 -19.17 -21.11 3.54
N GLY A 95 -18.37 -20.27 4.21
CA GLY A 95 -18.84 -19.05 4.82
C GLY A 95 -18.97 -18.06 3.66
N SER A 96 -20.21 -17.65 3.37
CA SER A 96 -20.62 -16.66 2.36
C SER A 96 -19.79 -16.59 1.08
N GLU A 97 -20.38 -16.92 -0.08
CA GLU A 97 -19.81 -16.55 -1.40
C GLU A 97 -19.74 -15.03 -1.64
N SER A 98 -19.81 -14.22 -0.58
CA SER A 98 -19.82 -12.77 -0.58
C SER A 98 -19.06 -12.30 0.66
N LEU A 99 -18.13 -11.37 0.48
CA LEU A 99 -17.43 -10.69 1.57
C LEU A 99 -18.39 -10.22 2.68
N GLU A 100 -18.13 -10.61 3.93
CA GLU A 100 -19.05 -10.41 5.08
C GLU A 100 -19.41 -8.92 5.28
N ILE A 101 -18.43 -8.04 5.08
CA ILE A 101 -18.56 -6.60 5.31
C ILE A 101 -19.01 -5.83 4.06
N ALA A 102 -19.44 -6.53 2.99
CA ALA A 102 -19.98 -5.88 1.80
C ALA A 102 -21.18 -5.01 2.15
N GLY A 103 -21.18 -3.77 1.66
CA GLY A 103 -22.17 -2.75 1.97
C GLY A 103 -21.64 -1.34 1.79
N THR A 104 -22.46 -0.37 2.15
CA THR A 104 -22.07 1.05 2.18
C THR A 104 -21.92 1.50 3.63
N TRP A 105 -20.75 2.06 3.93
CA TRP A 105 -20.35 2.47 5.27
C TRP A 105 -19.91 3.93 5.30
N LEU A 106 -20.02 4.56 6.46
CA LEU A 106 -19.60 5.92 6.73
C LEU A 106 -18.57 5.93 7.86
N GLU A 107 -17.43 6.56 7.60
CA GLU A 107 -16.41 6.92 8.58
C GLU A 107 -16.53 8.41 8.91
N ASP A 108 -16.82 8.74 10.17
CA ASP A 108 -16.88 10.13 10.64
C ASP A 108 -15.47 10.60 11.05
N LEU A 109 -14.95 11.62 10.38
CA LEU A 109 -13.63 12.18 10.65
C LEU A 109 -13.64 13.27 11.75
N GLY A 110 -14.83 13.59 12.27
CA GLY A 110 -15.09 14.76 13.08
C GLY A 110 -15.23 16.04 12.23
N GLY A 111 -15.79 17.09 12.83
CA GLY A 111 -15.95 18.38 12.15
C GLY A 111 -17.03 18.42 11.06
N GLY A 112 -17.75 17.32 10.83
CA GLY A 112 -18.82 17.20 9.83
C GLY A 112 -18.36 16.62 8.49
N ASP A 113 -17.08 16.28 8.35
CA ASP A 113 -16.54 15.58 7.20
C ASP A 113 -16.70 14.06 7.39
N VAL A 114 -17.07 13.36 6.31
CA VAL A 114 -17.37 11.92 6.31
C VAL A 114 -16.71 11.28 5.09
N ILE A 115 -16.12 10.10 5.28
CA ILE A 115 -15.70 9.22 4.17
C ILE A 115 -16.80 8.18 3.95
N THR A 116 -17.20 7.99 2.70
CA THR A 116 -18.09 6.89 2.32
C THR A 116 -17.26 5.73 1.78
N HIS A 117 -17.48 4.54 2.32
CA HIS A 117 -16.90 3.29 1.82
C HIS A 117 -18.00 2.50 1.12
N GLU A 118 -17.80 2.13 -0.13
CA GLU A 118 -18.63 1.17 -0.85
C GLU A 118 -17.83 -0.12 -1.04
N ILE A 119 -18.13 -1.10 -0.20
CA ILE A 119 -17.44 -2.39 -0.16
C ILE A 119 -18.31 -3.41 -0.89
N GLN A 120 -17.76 -4.00 -1.94
CA GLN A 120 -18.35 -5.08 -2.72
C GLN A 120 -17.43 -6.30 -2.64
N GLU A 121 -17.82 -7.40 -3.28
CA GLU A 121 -17.01 -8.63 -3.29
C GLU A 121 -15.67 -8.43 -4.04
N THR A 122 -15.69 -7.65 -5.12
CA THR A 122 -14.52 -7.47 -6.01
C THR A 122 -13.90 -6.08 -5.93
N SER A 123 -14.46 -5.17 -5.14
CA SER A 123 -13.96 -3.80 -5.07
C SER A 123 -14.29 -3.11 -3.75
N TRP A 124 -13.40 -2.24 -3.32
CA TRP A 124 -13.62 -1.29 -2.24
C TRP A 124 -13.40 0.12 -2.80
N ALA A 125 -14.46 0.92 -2.88
CA ALA A 125 -14.35 2.33 -3.25
C ALA A 125 -14.49 3.21 -2.01
N THR A 126 -13.67 4.26 -1.92
CA THR A 126 -13.77 5.28 -0.88
C THR A 126 -13.96 6.64 -1.51
N SER A 127 -14.93 7.41 -1.03
CA SER A 127 -15.14 8.80 -1.43
C SER A 127 -15.00 9.72 -0.22
N SER A 128 -14.11 10.70 -0.32
CA SER A 128 -13.80 11.63 0.76
C SER A 128 -13.68 13.07 0.25
N PRO A 129 -13.76 14.08 1.14
CA PRO A 129 -13.44 15.47 0.79
C PRO A 129 -12.01 15.69 0.28
N PHE A 130 -11.12 14.72 0.49
CA PHE A 130 -9.70 14.78 0.13
C PHE A 130 -9.36 14.02 -1.16
N GLY A 131 -10.32 13.30 -1.74
CA GLY A 131 -10.11 12.48 -2.93
C GLY A 131 -10.90 11.18 -2.88
N ASP A 132 -11.05 10.57 -4.04
CA ASP A 132 -11.63 9.24 -4.20
C ASP A 132 -10.51 8.21 -4.41
N ALA A 133 -10.74 6.98 -3.96
CA ALA A 133 -9.87 5.86 -4.25
C ALA A 133 -10.70 4.61 -4.57
N LEU A 134 -10.16 3.76 -5.44
CA LEU A 134 -10.72 2.46 -5.79
C LEU A 134 -9.67 1.39 -5.57
N TYR A 135 -10.06 0.30 -4.92
CA TYR A 135 -9.23 -0.87 -4.71
C TYR A 135 -9.94 -2.09 -5.30
N HIS A 136 -9.23 -2.86 -6.12
CA HIS A 136 -9.71 -4.09 -6.75
C HIS A 136 -9.39 -5.26 -5.83
N ILE A 137 -10.41 -5.86 -5.21
CA ILE A 137 -10.22 -6.94 -4.24
C ILE A 137 -9.82 -8.22 -4.99
N GLU A 138 -8.70 -8.82 -4.56
CA GLU A 138 -8.21 -10.07 -5.15
C GLU A 138 -8.41 -11.27 -4.23
N LEU A 139 -8.22 -11.07 -2.92
CA LEU A 139 -8.27 -12.12 -1.92
C LEU A 139 -8.91 -11.57 -0.64
N TYR A 140 -9.69 -12.39 0.04
CA TYR A 140 -10.19 -12.08 1.37
C TYR A 140 -10.42 -13.38 2.16
N ASP A 141 -10.46 -13.25 3.48
CA ASP A 141 -10.82 -14.32 4.40
C ASP A 141 -11.71 -13.72 5.50
N ASP A 142 -12.98 -14.12 5.54
CA ASP A 142 -13.96 -13.61 6.50
C ASP A 142 -13.68 -14.11 7.93
N GLU A 143 -13.12 -15.32 8.08
CA GLU A 143 -12.82 -15.88 9.40
C GLU A 143 -11.59 -15.21 10.02
N ALA A 144 -10.57 -14.98 9.21
CA ALA A 144 -9.36 -14.25 9.60
C ALA A 144 -9.51 -12.72 9.52
N ARG A 145 -10.59 -12.22 8.91
CA ARG A 145 -11.01 -10.81 8.83
C ARG A 145 -10.03 -9.88 8.14
N TRP A 146 -9.59 -10.25 6.94
CA TRP A 146 -8.73 -9.40 6.12
C TRP A 146 -9.14 -9.43 4.64
N VAL A 147 -8.72 -8.39 3.92
CA VAL A 147 -8.88 -8.20 2.48
C VAL A 147 -7.54 -7.75 1.89
N ILE A 148 -7.12 -8.38 0.79
CA ILE A 148 -6.01 -7.91 -0.05
C ILE A 148 -6.58 -7.35 -1.34
N ALA A 149 -6.19 -6.11 -1.67
CA ALA A 149 -6.70 -5.43 -2.85
C ALA A 149 -5.60 -4.61 -3.55
N LEU A 150 -5.66 -4.55 -4.88
CA LEU A 150 -4.78 -3.73 -5.71
C LEU A 150 -5.39 -2.32 -5.84
N GLY A 151 -4.63 -1.29 -5.47
CA GLY A 151 -5.04 0.09 -5.72
C GLY A 151 -5.12 0.38 -7.21
N ASP A 152 -6.22 1.02 -7.65
CA ASP A 152 -6.39 1.42 -9.04
C ASP A 152 -5.25 2.36 -9.49
N GLU A 153 -4.87 2.29 -10.77
CA GLU A 153 -3.80 3.13 -11.34
C GLU A 153 -4.13 4.63 -11.25
N THR A 154 -5.40 4.98 -11.07
CA THR A 154 -5.87 6.37 -10.96
C THR A 154 -5.90 6.89 -9.52
N ASN A 155 -5.65 6.06 -8.52
CA ASN A 155 -5.59 6.51 -7.13
C ASN A 155 -4.49 7.57 -6.93
N GLU A 156 -4.79 8.62 -6.16
CA GLU A 156 -3.83 9.68 -5.87
C GLU A 156 -2.63 9.16 -5.05
N PHE A 157 -2.89 8.20 -4.16
CA PHE A 157 -1.89 7.60 -3.28
C PHE A 157 -1.73 6.12 -3.60
N PHE A 158 -0.47 5.69 -3.69
CA PHE A 158 -0.08 4.29 -3.91
C PHE A 158 -0.78 3.59 -5.09
N PRO A 159 -0.86 4.22 -6.29
CA PRO A 159 -1.52 3.61 -7.44
C PRO A 159 -0.78 2.34 -7.90
N GLY A 160 -1.53 1.29 -8.19
CA GLY A 160 -0.98 0.01 -8.65
C GLY A 160 -0.20 -0.78 -7.60
N LEU A 161 -0.38 -0.46 -6.31
CA LEU A 161 0.23 -1.19 -5.19
C LEU A 161 -0.84 -1.94 -4.37
N TYR A 162 -0.42 -3.02 -3.73
CA TYR A 162 -1.29 -3.85 -2.92
C TYR A 162 -1.47 -3.28 -1.52
N ASN A 163 -2.71 -3.32 -1.08
CA ASN A 163 -3.14 -2.91 0.24
C ASN A 163 -3.67 -4.13 1.00
N LYS A 164 -3.47 -4.15 2.31
CA LYS A 164 -4.11 -5.09 3.23
C LYS A 164 -5.03 -4.31 4.16
N PHE A 165 -6.31 -4.67 4.15
CA PHE A 165 -7.31 -4.14 5.05
C PHE A 165 -7.73 -5.22 6.04
N ASP A 166 -7.54 -4.97 7.32
CA ASP A 166 -8.04 -5.82 8.39
C ASP A 166 -9.32 -5.22 8.95
N TRP A 167 -10.24 -6.05 9.41
CA TRP A 167 -11.50 -5.58 9.99
C TRP A 167 -11.87 -6.32 11.28
N HIS A 168 -12.71 -5.68 12.10
CA HIS A 168 -13.17 -6.25 13.36
C HIS A 168 -14.58 -5.76 13.73
N TRP A 169 -15.38 -6.65 14.32
CA TRP A 169 -16.65 -6.29 14.95
C TRP A 169 -16.51 -6.15 16.45
N GLU A 170 -16.88 -4.99 16.99
CA GLU A 170 -17.17 -4.82 18.42
C GLU A 170 -18.69 -4.66 18.59
N GLY A 171 -19.38 -5.78 18.84
CA GLY A 171 -20.84 -5.82 18.80
C GLY A 171 -21.36 -5.59 17.38
N ASP A 172 -22.16 -4.54 17.18
CA ASP A 172 -22.69 -4.15 15.86
C ASP A 172 -21.83 -3.08 15.16
N ALA A 173 -20.73 -2.64 15.79
CA ALA A 173 -19.83 -1.64 15.23
C ALA A 173 -18.71 -2.30 14.42
N LEU A 174 -18.58 -1.91 13.16
CA LEU A 174 -17.50 -2.33 12.28
C LEU A 174 -16.31 -1.40 12.47
N TYR A 175 -15.12 -1.96 12.58
CA TYR A 175 -13.85 -1.26 12.56
C TYR A 175 -13.00 -1.80 11.44
N TYR A 176 -12.22 -0.94 10.78
CA TYR A 176 -11.22 -1.37 9.81
C TYR A 176 -9.87 -0.68 10.04
N CYS A 177 -8.83 -1.32 9.53
CA CYS A 177 -7.46 -0.84 9.54
C CYS A 177 -6.84 -1.11 8.17
N THR A 178 -6.17 -0.13 7.60
CA THR A 178 -5.24 -0.39 6.49
C THR A 178 -3.89 -0.78 7.06
N ALA A 179 -3.64 -2.09 7.20
CA ALA A 179 -2.41 -2.61 7.78
C ALA A 179 -1.20 -2.46 6.84
N VAL A 180 -1.43 -2.50 5.54
CA VAL A 180 -0.42 -2.29 4.49
C VAL A 180 -0.99 -1.37 3.42
N TYR A 181 -0.21 -0.36 3.02
CA TYR A 181 -0.63 0.65 2.04
C TYR A 181 0.00 0.47 0.65
N ASP A 182 1.17 -0.17 0.57
CA ASP A 182 2.08 -0.03 -0.57
C ASP A 182 2.92 -1.27 -0.90
N ALA A 183 2.38 -2.47 -0.66
CA ALA A 183 3.07 -3.72 -1.02
C ALA A 183 3.22 -3.87 -2.54
N ALA A 184 4.35 -4.43 -2.99
CA ALA A 184 4.62 -4.64 -4.41
C ALA A 184 3.89 -5.88 -4.98
N SER A 185 3.35 -6.73 -4.11
CA SER A 185 2.64 -7.96 -4.48
C SER A 185 1.57 -8.34 -3.45
N ALA A 186 0.58 -9.14 -3.86
CA ALA A 186 -0.44 -9.68 -2.95
C ALA A 186 0.19 -10.56 -1.85
N GLU A 187 1.22 -11.33 -2.19
CA GLU A 187 1.93 -12.19 -1.23
C GLU A 187 2.66 -11.38 -0.16
N GLU A 188 3.26 -10.25 -0.54
CA GLU A 188 3.90 -9.33 0.41
C GLU A 188 2.87 -8.70 1.36
N ALA A 189 1.72 -8.24 0.82
CA ALA A 189 0.64 -7.70 1.62
C ALA A 189 0.10 -8.74 2.62
N MET A 190 -0.10 -9.97 2.17
CA MET A 190 -0.58 -11.08 3.00
C MET A 190 0.40 -11.49 4.10
N ALA A 191 1.71 -11.45 3.82
CA ALA A 191 2.74 -11.83 4.80
C ALA A 191 2.94 -10.80 5.92
N ALA A 192 2.39 -9.59 5.77
CA ALA A 192 2.45 -8.57 6.81
C ALA A 192 1.62 -8.97 8.03
N PRO A 193 2.07 -8.61 9.26
CA PRO A 193 1.29 -8.85 10.47
C PRO A 193 -0.11 -8.25 10.38
N ASP A 194 -1.10 -8.97 10.91
CA ASP A 194 -2.45 -8.44 11.09
C ASP A 194 -2.44 -7.31 12.13
N ALA A 195 -3.37 -6.37 11.98
CA ALA A 195 -3.68 -5.38 13.01
C ALA A 195 -4.23 -6.06 14.27
N ASP A 196 -3.98 -5.47 15.44
CA ASP A 196 -4.45 -6.01 16.73
C ASP A 196 -5.86 -5.50 17.05
N PRO A 197 -6.91 -6.34 16.95
CA PRO A 197 -8.28 -5.93 17.27
C PRO A 197 -8.52 -5.77 18.78
N GLY A 198 -7.60 -6.24 19.63
CA GLY A 198 -7.66 -6.06 21.08
C GLY A 198 -7.30 -4.65 21.54
N ASP A 199 -6.74 -3.83 20.66
CA ASP A 199 -6.41 -2.43 20.91
C ASP A 199 -6.93 -1.53 19.78
N LEU A 200 -8.13 -0.99 19.95
CA LEU A 200 -8.73 -0.08 18.97
C LEU A 200 -8.03 1.29 18.87
N ILE A 201 -7.11 1.62 19.79
CA ILE A 201 -6.45 2.93 19.84
C ILE A 201 -5.06 2.89 19.18
N THR A 202 -4.34 1.78 19.29
CA THR A 202 -2.99 1.65 18.68
C THR A 202 -2.76 0.36 17.90
N GLY A 203 -3.73 -0.54 17.82
CA GLY A 203 -3.60 -1.84 17.17
C GLY A 203 -3.49 -1.79 15.65
N CYS A 204 -3.87 -0.67 15.01
CA CYS A 204 -3.70 -0.47 13.57
C CYS A 204 -2.29 0.08 13.27
N GLY A 205 -1.25 -0.72 13.52
CA GLY A 205 0.15 -0.33 13.26
C GLY A 205 0.63 0.89 14.08
N GLY A 206 0.09 1.10 15.27
CA GLY A 206 0.35 2.27 16.13
C GLY A 206 -0.68 3.39 16.00
N PHE A 207 -1.68 3.24 15.13
CA PHE A 207 -2.79 4.17 14.92
C PHE A 207 -4.11 3.58 15.42
N PRO A 208 -5.13 4.43 15.66
CA PRO A 208 -6.47 3.96 15.99
C PRO A 208 -7.10 3.26 14.79
N TRP A 209 -7.96 2.30 15.08
CA TRP A 209 -8.85 1.71 14.08
C TRP A 209 -9.92 2.71 13.65
N SER A 210 -10.29 2.69 12.37
CA SER A 210 -11.34 3.53 11.82
C SER A 210 -12.70 2.89 12.05
N ALA A 211 -13.61 3.60 12.70
CA ALA A 211 -14.97 3.14 12.97
C ALA A 211 -15.88 3.39 11.77
N LEU A 212 -16.62 2.37 11.37
CA LEU A 212 -17.57 2.38 10.27
C LEU A 212 -19.00 2.22 10.78
N SER A 213 -19.89 3.06 10.28
CA SER A 213 -21.33 2.98 10.53
C SER A 213 -22.09 2.70 9.23
N PRO A 214 -23.17 1.89 9.24
CA PRO A 214 -23.93 1.64 8.02
C PRO A 214 -24.51 2.93 7.45
N ALA A 215 -24.33 3.16 6.15
CA ALA A 215 -25.07 4.20 5.45
C ALA A 215 -26.56 3.81 5.40
N ARG A 216 -27.42 4.62 6.01
CA ARG A 216 -28.87 4.38 6.10
C ARG A 216 -29.65 5.01 4.96
#